data_AF-A0A5J4ZHE1-F1
#
_entry.id   AF-A0A5J4ZHE1-F1
#
_cell.length_a   1.000
_cell.length_b   1.000
_cell.length_c   1.000
_cell.angle_alpha   90.00
_cell.angle_beta   90.00
_cell.angle_gamma   90.00
#
_symmetry.space_group_name_H-M   'P 1'
#
loop_
_entity.id
_entity.type
_entity.pdbx_description
1 polymer ?
#
loop_
_entity_poly.entity_id
_entity_poly.type
_entity_poly.pdbx_seq_one_letter_code
_entity_poly.pdbx_strand_id
1 'polypeptide(L)'
;MIMDILTLMMLSVLQALLFNRALNKFEFEDVRKLAAELCGRLHPQVLLPVISAQLEHAANAQDVLKIKACLFSICTSLVIRGRDSILHPFTLKIRKSIETVLSWPSLDKDEVSKAQHGCIDCLALMICTELEASESFRDSTSDKISVGKNSYGGDAVMRNSIFTYVILQLTHNNNEFVASSNLGNENCTSEASVLSFRLCMANVLISACQKISNSGKKPFAKKVLPCLIHFVGVAVESEIRVAILQVLFSAVYHLKTVVLPYSSDLLKVSLKALTEGSEKERMAGAKLMVSLMASEEPVMKSISWGLLEARTVLSRISLSDPSPELRQVCQKLLVCMTSP
;
A
#
# COMPACT_ATOMS: atom_id res chain seq x y z
N MET A 1 11.36 -38.94 19.73
CA MET A 1 10.57 -37.77 19.31
C MET A 1 9.25 -37.76 20.08
N ILE A 2 9.34 -37.58 21.39
CA ILE A 2 8.21 -37.30 22.27
C ILE A 2 8.53 -35.91 22.79
N MET A 3 7.88 -34.88 22.25
CA MET A 3 7.70 -33.68 23.07
C MET A 3 6.80 -34.13 24.21
N ASP A 4 7.28 -34.05 25.44
CA ASP A 4 6.51 -34.47 26.60
C ASP A 4 5.14 -33.79 26.59
N ILE A 5 4.08 -34.56 26.86
CA ILE A 5 2.69 -34.08 26.92
C ILE A 5 2.60 -32.83 27.83
N LEU A 6 3.43 -32.78 28.87
CA LEU A 6 3.56 -31.65 29.78
C LEU A 6 4.05 -30.36 29.08
N THR A 7 5.03 -30.48 28.17
CA THR A 7 5.54 -29.35 27.37
C THR A 7 4.49 -28.85 26.39
N LEU A 8 3.75 -29.75 25.74
CA LEU A 8 2.63 -29.40 24.86
C LEU A 8 1.50 -28.69 25.62
N MET A 9 1.13 -29.20 26.80
CA MET A 9 0.14 -28.56 27.66
C MET A 9 0.61 -27.17 28.13
N MET A 10 1.86 -27.04 28.60
CA MET A 10 2.41 -25.74 28.98
C MET A 10 2.39 -24.72 27.84
N LEU A 11 2.75 -25.14 26.62
CA LEU A 11 2.73 -24.26 25.45
C LEU A 11 1.30 -23.82 25.11
N SER A 12 0.31 -24.71 25.22
CA SER A 12 -1.10 -24.36 24.97
C SER A 12 -1.65 -23.37 26.00
N VAL A 13 -1.29 -23.52 27.28
CA VAL A 13 -1.69 -22.59 28.35
C VAL A 13 -1.02 -21.23 28.17
N LEU A 14 0.27 -21.22 27.82
CA LEU A 14 0.99 -19.99 27.54
C LEU A 14 0.38 -19.23 26.36
N GLN A 15 0.02 -19.93 25.29
CA GLN A 15 -0.67 -19.35 24.13
C GLN A 15 -2.01 -18.72 24.53
N ALA A 16 -2.84 -19.45 25.28
CA ALA A 16 -4.13 -18.95 25.75
C ALA A 16 -3.97 -17.70 26.64
N LEU A 17 -2.99 -17.69 27.55
CA LEU A 17 -2.67 -16.54 28.37
C LEU A 17 -2.23 -15.33 27.54
N LEU A 18 -1.35 -15.52 26.55
CA LEU A 18 -0.90 -14.44 25.68
C LEU A 18 -2.06 -13.83 24.89
N PHE A 19 -2.92 -14.64 24.27
CA PHE A 19 -4.08 -14.13 23.56
C PHE A 19 -5.06 -13.39 24.48
N ASN A 20 -5.31 -13.93 25.67
CA ASN A 20 -6.19 -13.29 26.65
C ASN A 20 -5.64 -11.92 27.03
N ARG A 21 -4.35 -11.83 27.39
CA ARG A 21 -3.72 -10.55 27.75
C ARG A 21 -3.70 -9.56 26.58
N ALA A 22 -3.41 -10.01 25.37
CA ALA A 22 -3.39 -9.14 24.19
C ALA A 22 -4.76 -8.52 23.86
N LEU A 23 -5.85 -9.28 24.06
CA LEU A 23 -7.19 -8.92 23.61
C LEU A 23 -8.13 -8.42 24.74
N ASN A 24 -7.68 -8.47 25.99
CA ASN A 24 -8.47 -8.03 27.14
C ASN A 24 -8.48 -6.50 27.25
N LYS A 25 -9.67 -5.88 27.20
CA LYS A 25 -9.83 -4.42 27.28
C LYS A 25 -9.36 -3.79 28.59
N PHE A 26 -9.33 -4.56 29.67
CA PHE A 26 -8.95 -4.11 31.01
C PHE A 26 -7.45 -4.26 31.30
N GLU A 27 -6.68 -4.84 30.37
CA GLU A 27 -5.24 -5.01 30.51
C GLU A 27 -4.49 -3.71 30.13
N PHE A 28 -3.38 -3.44 30.81
CA PHE A 28 -2.55 -2.27 30.55
C PHE A 28 -2.08 -2.24 29.09
N GLU A 29 -2.02 -1.05 28.48
CA GLU A 29 -1.70 -0.90 27.06
C GLU A 29 -0.34 -1.52 26.70
N ASP A 30 0.69 -1.31 27.51
CA ASP A 30 2.03 -1.87 27.28
C ASP A 30 2.04 -3.39 27.38
N VAL A 31 1.26 -3.94 28.31
CA VAL A 31 1.11 -5.40 28.45
C VAL A 31 0.38 -5.97 27.24
N ARG A 32 -0.67 -5.31 26.74
CA ARG A 32 -1.37 -5.74 25.52
C ARG A 32 -0.46 -5.73 24.31
N LYS A 33 0.33 -4.67 24.13
CA LYS A 33 1.31 -4.56 23.05
C LYS A 33 2.35 -5.66 23.13
N LEU A 34 2.94 -5.88 24.31
CA LEU A 34 3.93 -6.94 24.52
C LEU A 34 3.32 -8.32 24.28
N ALA A 35 2.12 -8.59 24.81
CA ALA A 35 1.43 -9.86 24.59
C ALA A 35 1.10 -10.07 23.10
N ALA A 36 0.68 -9.03 22.38
CA ALA A 36 0.44 -9.08 20.95
C ALA A 36 1.73 -9.33 20.15
N GLU A 37 2.87 -8.74 20.56
CA GLU A 37 4.18 -9.04 19.97
C GLU A 37 4.53 -10.52 20.14
N LEU A 38 4.40 -11.04 21.37
CA LEU A 38 4.70 -12.42 21.71
C LEU A 38 3.76 -13.39 20.97
N CYS A 39 2.48 -13.05 20.81
CA CYS A 39 1.56 -13.78 19.95
C CYS A 39 2.10 -13.84 18.51
N GLY A 40 2.58 -12.72 17.97
CA GLY A 40 3.14 -12.65 16.62
C GLY A 40 4.34 -13.57 16.37
N ARG A 41 5.06 -13.98 17.43
CA ARG A 41 6.19 -14.92 17.36
C ARG A 41 5.77 -16.39 17.26
N LEU A 42 4.51 -16.70 17.57
CA LEU A 42 3.94 -18.05 17.46
C LEU A 42 3.98 -18.55 16.00
N HIS A 43 3.95 -19.87 15.83
CA HIS A 43 3.92 -20.47 14.51
C HIS A 43 2.63 -20.06 13.75
N PRO A 44 2.69 -19.73 12.44
CA PRO A 44 1.52 -19.23 11.69
C PRO A 44 0.29 -20.15 11.74
N GLN A 45 0.50 -21.48 11.79
CA GLN A 45 -0.58 -22.46 11.93
C GLN A 45 -1.38 -22.36 13.24
N VAL A 46 -0.77 -21.81 14.30
CA VAL A 46 -1.44 -21.57 15.58
C VAL A 46 -1.98 -20.15 15.63
N LEU A 47 -1.17 -19.18 15.22
CA LEU A 47 -1.48 -17.76 15.33
C LEU A 47 -2.64 -17.33 14.43
N LEU A 48 -2.53 -17.61 13.13
CA LEU A 48 -3.37 -16.99 12.11
C LEU A 48 -4.84 -17.42 12.18
N PRO A 49 -5.20 -18.68 12.50
CA PRO A 49 -6.59 -19.05 12.70
C PRO A 49 -7.25 -18.27 13.85
N VAL A 50 -6.55 -18.13 14.98
CA VAL A 50 -7.06 -17.41 16.16
C VAL A 50 -7.19 -15.93 15.87
N ILE A 51 -6.12 -15.29 15.37
CA ILE A 51 -6.14 -13.86 15.09
C ILE A 51 -7.11 -13.52 13.96
N SER A 52 -7.25 -14.37 12.94
CA SER A 52 -8.23 -14.14 11.87
C SER A 52 -9.66 -14.11 12.41
N ALA A 53 -10.03 -15.03 13.30
CA ALA A 53 -11.36 -15.03 13.93
C ALA A 53 -11.54 -13.80 14.84
N GLN A 54 -10.54 -13.47 15.66
CA GLN A 54 -10.60 -12.32 16.56
C GLN A 54 -10.69 -10.99 15.80
N LEU A 55 -9.94 -10.85 14.70
CA LEU A 55 -9.98 -9.66 13.85
C LEU A 55 -11.33 -9.50 13.15
N GLU A 56 -11.92 -10.58 12.66
CA GLU A 56 -13.27 -10.58 12.08
C GLU A 56 -14.33 -10.17 13.11
N HIS A 57 -14.32 -10.77 14.30
CA HIS A 57 -15.23 -10.39 15.37
C HIS A 57 -15.04 -8.92 15.81
N ALA A 58 -13.77 -8.49 15.93
CA ALA A 58 -13.45 -7.12 16.31
C ALA A 58 -13.86 -6.10 15.23
N ALA A 59 -13.73 -6.45 13.95
CA ALA A 59 -14.24 -5.63 12.86
C ALA A 59 -15.77 -5.48 12.95
N ASN A 60 -16.50 -6.59 13.08
CA ASN A 60 -17.97 -6.54 13.17
C ASN A 60 -18.46 -5.76 14.41
N ALA A 61 -17.69 -5.78 15.50
CA ALA A 61 -18.01 -5.07 16.74
C ALA A 61 -17.40 -3.65 16.84
N GLN A 62 -16.71 -3.17 15.80
CA GLN A 62 -15.94 -1.91 15.80
C GLN A 62 -14.96 -1.77 16.99
N ASP A 63 -14.34 -2.87 17.40
CA ASP A 63 -13.44 -2.93 18.55
C ASP A 63 -12.01 -2.56 18.16
N VAL A 64 -11.76 -1.25 18.08
CA VAL A 64 -10.46 -0.66 17.68
C VAL A 64 -9.28 -1.22 18.49
N LEU A 65 -9.47 -1.49 19.78
CA LEU A 65 -8.42 -2.01 20.65
C LEU A 65 -8.00 -3.42 20.25
N LYS A 66 -8.97 -4.31 20.02
CA LYS A 66 -8.69 -5.68 19.56
C LYS A 66 -8.14 -5.71 18.14
N ILE A 67 -8.62 -4.81 17.27
CA ILE A 67 -8.07 -4.65 15.91
C ILE A 67 -6.58 -4.30 15.99
N LYS A 68 -6.21 -3.28 16.76
CA LYS A 68 -4.81 -2.88 16.94
C LYS A 68 -3.94 -4.05 17.45
N ALA A 69 -4.40 -4.80 18.45
CA ALA A 69 -3.68 -5.97 18.96
C ALA A 69 -3.53 -7.07 17.89
N CYS A 70 -4.60 -7.39 17.15
CA CYS A 70 -4.57 -8.38 16.07
C CYS A 70 -3.59 -7.97 14.96
N LEU A 71 -3.68 -6.73 14.48
CA LEU A 71 -2.80 -6.19 13.45
C LEU A 71 -1.34 -6.21 13.90
N PHE A 72 -1.06 -5.87 15.16
CA PHE A 72 0.29 -5.93 15.70
C PHE A 72 0.85 -7.36 15.69
N SER A 73 0.08 -8.36 16.14
CA SER A 73 0.47 -9.77 16.06
C SER A 73 0.70 -10.24 14.62
N ILE A 74 -0.16 -9.84 13.67
CA ILE A 74 -0.01 -10.18 12.25
C ILE A 74 1.28 -9.56 11.70
N CYS A 75 1.50 -8.27 11.94
CA CYS A 75 2.70 -7.57 11.47
C CYS A 75 3.98 -8.19 12.04
N THR A 76 4.01 -8.49 13.34
CA THR A 76 5.15 -9.20 13.95
C THR A 76 5.37 -10.56 13.31
N SER A 77 4.30 -11.31 13.02
CA SER A 77 4.40 -12.60 12.34
C SER A 77 4.95 -12.46 10.92
N LEU A 78 4.50 -11.47 10.15
CA LEU A 78 5.02 -11.18 8.82
C LEU A 78 6.51 -10.83 8.84
N VAL A 79 6.96 -10.01 9.81
CA VAL A 79 8.39 -9.66 9.95
C VAL A 79 9.24 -10.88 10.30
N ILE A 80 8.76 -11.75 11.19
CA ILE A 80 9.57 -12.85 11.74
C ILE A 80 9.52 -14.11 10.87
N ARG A 81 8.36 -14.42 10.29
CA ARG A 81 8.10 -15.66 9.55
C ARG A 81 7.98 -15.43 8.04
N GLY A 82 7.84 -14.19 7.60
CA GLY A 82 7.83 -13.79 6.21
C GLY A 82 6.89 -14.66 5.36
N ARG A 83 7.52 -15.45 4.49
CA ARG A 83 6.85 -16.34 3.54
C ARG A 83 5.86 -17.31 4.19
N ASP A 84 6.18 -17.88 5.34
CA ASP A 84 5.32 -18.88 5.99
C ASP A 84 3.99 -18.26 6.47
N SER A 85 4.02 -16.98 6.83
CA SER A 85 2.83 -16.23 7.22
C SER A 85 2.02 -15.78 6.02
N ILE A 86 2.66 -15.21 4.99
CA ILE A 86 1.93 -14.63 3.85
C ILE A 86 1.24 -15.71 2.99
N LEU A 87 1.85 -16.89 2.84
CA LEU A 87 1.28 -17.99 2.05
C LEU A 87 0.21 -18.80 2.81
N HIS A 88 -0.05 -18.47 4.07
CA HIS A 88 -1.01 -19.21 4.89
C HIS A 88 -2.46 -18.97 4.41
N PRO A 89 -3.34 -19.99 4.41
CA PRO A 89 -4.71 -19.85 3.89
C PRO A 89 -5.56 -18.76 4.58
N PHE A 90 -5.30 -18.51 5.87
CA PHE A 90 -6.04 -17.50 6.64
C PHE A 90 -5.67 -16.05 6.28
N THR A 91 -4.57 -15.83 5.55
CA THR A 91 -4.18 -14.49 5.09
C THR A 91 -5.28 -13.85 4.24
N LEU A 92 -5.97 -14.64 3.41
CA LEU A 92 -7.11 -14.14 2.63
C LEU A 92 -8.26 -13.67 3.52
N LYS A 93 -8.55 -14.39 4.60
CA LYS A 93 -9.59 -14.02 5.55
C LYS A 93 -9.21 -12.76 6.34
N ILE A 94 -7.94 -12.66 6.75
CA ILE A 94 -7.39 -11.45 7.38
C ILE A 94 -7.52 -10.24 6.46
N ARG A 95 -7.17 -10.37 5.17
CA ARG A 95 -7.33 -9.30 4.17
C ARG A 95 -8.78 -8.81 4.10
N LYS A 96 -9.76 -9.72 4.09
CA LYS A 96 -11.19 -9.37 4.07
C LYS A 96 -11.63 -8.63 5.35
N SER A 97 -11.14 -9.04 6.52
CA SER A 97 -11.43 -8.31 7.76
C SER A 97 -10.81 -6.92 7.75
N ILE A 98 -9.59 -6.76 7.22
CA ILE A 98 -8.96 -5.45 7.03
C ILE A 98 -9.78 -4.58 6.07
N GLU A 99 -10.22 -5.12 4.95
CA GLU A 99 -11.09 -4.45 3.98
C GLU A 99 -12.38 -3.90 4.62
N THR A 100 -12.97 -4.69 5.52
CA THR A 100 -14.15 -4.27 6.30
C THR A 100 -13.85 -3.03 7.15
N VAL A 101 -12.70 -3.00 7.84
CA VAL A 101 -12.28 -1.86 8.67
C VAL A 101 -11.96 -0.63 7.82
N LEU A 102 -11.31 -0.81 6.67
CA LEU A 102 -10.99 0.28 5.74
C LEU A 102 -12.22 0.91 5.09
N SER A 103 -13.34 0.18 5.06
CA SER A 103 -14.60 0.67 4.51
C SER A 103 -15.45 1.44 5.53
N TRP A 104 -15.01 1.56 6.78
CA TRP A 104 -15.76 2.33 7.78
C TRP A 104 -15.75 3.83 7.47
N PRO A 105 -16.87 4.52 7.72
CA PRO A 105 -16.87 5.97 7.70
C PRO A 105 -15.96 6.48 8.83
N SER A 106 -15.06 7.39 8.50
CA SER A 106 -14.13 8.00 9.46
C SER A 106 -14.17 9.52 9.34
N LEU A 107 -14.10 10.22 10.46
CA LEU A 107 -13.77 11.63 10.52
C LEU A 107 -12.27 11.81 10.75
N ASP A 108 -11.71 12.95 10.34
CA ASP A 108 -10.28 13.20 10.53
C ASP A 108 -9.88 13.11 12.01
N LYS A 109 -8.89 12.26 12.30
CA LYS A 109 -8.28 12.02 13.64
C LYS A 109 -9.12 11.28 14.67
N ASP A 110 -10.18 10.59 14.26
CA ASP A 110 -10.96 9.74 15.16
C ASP A 110 -10.25 8.39 15.47
N GLU A 111 -10.79 7.58 16.39
CA GLU A 111 -10.22 6.25 16.67
C GLU A 111 -10.33 5.29 15.48
N VAL A 112 -11.28 5.50 14.56
CA VAL A 112 -11.45 4.71 13.34
C VAL A 112 -10.27 4.94 12.40
N SER A 113 -9.87 6.18 12.17
CA SER A 113 -8.72 6.57 11.33
C SER A 113 -7.42 5.94 11.85
N LYS A 114 -7.26 5.79 13.17
CA LYS A 114 -6.11 5.08 13.77
C LYS A 114 -6.14 3.58 13.45
N ALA A 115 -7.32 2.96 13.49
CA ALA A 115 -7.48 1.55 13.10
C ALA A 115 -7.22 1.35 11.59
N GLN A 116 -7.72 2.26 10.75
CA GLN A 116 -7.48 2.27 9.31
C GLN A 116 -5.99 2.45 8.98
N HIS A 117 -5.28 3.31 9.70
CA HIS A 117 -3.83 3.48 9.52
C HIS A 117 -3.07 2.18 9.85
N GLY A 118 -3.43 1.50 10.94
CA GLY A 118 -2.87 0.18 11.25
C GLY A 118 -3.17 -0.86 10.17
N CYS A 119 -4.36 -0.82 9.59
CA CYS A 119 -4.76 -1.68 8.47
C CYS A 119 -3.93 -1.40 7.20
N ILE A 120 -3.74 -0.12 6.87
CA ILE A 120 -2.90 0.34 5.75
C ILE A 120 -1.47 -0.20 5.91
N ASP A 121 -0.90 -0.05 7.10
CA ASP A 121 0.45 -0.52 7.39
C ASP A 121 0.58 -2.04 7.34
N CYS A 122 -0.45 -2.77 7.78
CA CYS A 122 -0.49 -4.22 7.73
C CYS A 122 -0.54 -4.72 6.28
N LEU A 123 -1.41 -4.15 5.44
CA LEU A 123 -1.46 -4.49 4.00
C LEU A 123 -0.17 -4.13 3.27
N ALA A 124 0.45 -2.99 3.60
CA ALA A 124 1.73 -2.60 3.03
C ALA A 124 2.82 -3.63 3.35
N LEU A 125 2.90 -4.08 4.61
CA LEU A 125 3.84 -5.12 5.02
C LEU A 125 3.54 -6.45 4.32
N MET A 126 2.26 -6.83 4.18
CA MET A 126 1.86 -8.01 3.42
C MET A 126 2.34 -7.96 1.96
N ILE A 127 2.24 -6.80 1.30
CA ILE A 127 2.77 -6.58 -0.06
C ILE A 127 4.29 -6.75 -0.09
N CYS A 128 5.01 -6.13 0.86
CA CYS A 128 6.46 -6.28 0.94
C CYS A 128 6.86 -7.75 1.09
N THR A 129 6.22 -8.47 2.01
CA THR A 129 6.47 -9.90 2.23
C THR A 129 6.09 -10.78 1.02
N GLU A 130 4.99 -10.47 0.32
CA GLU A 130 4.58 -11.18 -0.90
C GLU A 130 5.62 -11.04 -2.03
N LEU A 131 6.17 -9.83 -2.18
CA LEU A 131 7.19 -9.53 -3.20
C LEU A 131 8.52 -10.23 -2.89
N GLU A 132 8.97 -10.21 -1.64
CA GLU A 132 10.18 -10.90 -1.19
C GLU A 132 10.04 -12.42 -1.31
N ALA A 133 8.88 -12.98 -0.96
CA ALA A 133 8.61 -14.41 -1.10
C ALA A 133 8.68 -14.85 -2.57
N SER A 134 8.21 -14.02 -3.50
CA SER A 134 8.18 -14.32 -4.94
C SER A 134 9.57 -14.35 -5.58
N GLU A 135 10.55 -13.61 -5.06
CA GLU A 135 11.92 -13.64 -5.55
C GLU A 135 12.69 -14.87 -5.07
N SER A 136 12.46 -15.31 -3.82
CA SER A 136 13.09 -16.53 -3.28
C SER A 136 12.81 -17.79 -4.13
N PHE A 137 11.67 -17.83 -4.83
CA PHE A 137 11.30 -18.89 -5.77
C PHE A 137 12.11 -18.84 -7.07
N ARG A 138 12.47 -17.66 -7.56
CA ARG A 138 13.21 -17.50 -8.82
C ARG A 138 14.67 -17.89 -8.66
N ASP A 139 15.28 -17.55 -7.51
CA ASP A 139 16.66 -17.89 -7.23
C ASP A 139 16.85 -19.41 -6.99
N SER A 140 15.81 -20.11 -6.53
CA SER A 140 15.84 -21.57 -6.33
C SER A 140 15.50 -22.40 -7.58
N THR A 141 15.01 -21.78 -8.65
CA THR A 141 14.71 -22.47 -9.93
C THR A 141 15.66 -22.11 -11.09
N SER A 142 16.66 -21.26 -10.85
CA SER A 142 17.64 -20.87 -11.87
C SER A 142 18.55 -22.02 -12.37
N ASP A 143 18.51 -23.20 -11.75
CA ASP A 143 19.35 -24.35 -12.14
C ASP A 143 18.66 -25.43 -12.98
N LYS A 144 17.40 -25.28 -13.40
CA LYS A 144 16.76 -26.27 -14.30
C LYS A 144 15.93 -25.63 -15.39
N ILE A 145 16.59 -25.37 -16.53
CA ILE A 145 15.94 -25.30 -17.84
C ILE A 145 15.20 -26.63 -18.07
N SER A 146 13.87 -26.58 -18.20
CA SER A 146 13.18 -27.49 -19.11
C SER A 146 11.88 -26.87 -19.63
N VAL A 147 11.71 -27.06 -20.92
CA VAL A 147 10.66 -26.57 -21.80
C VAL A 147 9.33 -27.28 -21.50
N GLY A 148 8.26 -26.51 -21.41
CA GLY A 148 6.89 -26.96 -21.72
C GLY A 148 6.04 -27.51 -20.56
N LYS A 149 5.06 -26.72 -20.10
CA LYS A 149 3.66 -27.17 -19.97
C LYS A 149 2.69 -26.03 -19.65
N ASN A 150 1.52 -26.15 -20.26
CA ASN A 150 0.48 -25.15 -20.39
C ASN A 150 -0.07 -24.60 -19.06
N SER A 151 -0.30 -23.29 -19.12
CA SER A 151 -0.97 -22.41 -18.17
C SER A 151 -2.41 -22.84 -17.87
N TYR A 152 -2.65 -23.33 -16.65
CA TYR A 152 -3.95 -23.27 -15.96
C TYR A 152 -3.82 -22.87 -14.46
N GLY A 153 -2.61 -22.55 -13.98
CA GLY A 153 -2.35 -22.13 -12.60
C GLY A 153 -2.28 -20.62 -12.37
N GLY A 154 -2.32 -19.81 -13.43
CA GLY A 154 -2.12 -18.36 -13.35
C GLY A 154 -3.28 -17.60 -12.72
N ASP A 155 -4.52 -18.02 -12.97
CA ASP A 155 -5.71 -17.24 -12.59
C ASP A 155 -6.06 -17.36 -11.09
N ALA A 156 -5.86 -18.54 -10.49
CA ALA A 156 -6.11 -18.77 -9.07
C ALA A 156 -5.05 -18.12 -8.15
N VAL A 157 -3.78 -18.06 -8.59
CA VAL A 157 -2.69 -17.40 -7.86
C VAL A 157 -2.82 -15.87 -7.94
N MET A 158 -3.26 -15.34 -9.09
CA MET A 158 -3.52 -13.90 -9.25
C MET A 158 -4.67 -13.42 -8.35
N ARG A 159 -5.72 -14.24 -8.16
CA ARG A 159 -6.89 -13.93 -7.34
C ARG A 159 -6.60 -13.83 -5.82
N ASN A 160 -5.47 -14.38 -5.37
CA ASN A 160 -5.06 -14.38 -3.97
C ASN A 160 -3.91 -13.39 -3.66
N SER A 161 -3.36 -12.71 -4.67
CA SER A 161 -2.31 -11.72 -4.50
C SER A 161 -2.87 -10.45 -3.85
N ILE A 162 -2.35 -10.09 -2.67
CA ILE A 162 -2.73 -8.88 -1.94
C ILE A 162 -2.26 -7.66 -2.74
N PHE A 163 -1.07 -7.76 -3.33
CA PHE A 163 -0.53 -6.70 -4.16
C PHE A 163 -1.39 -6.42 -5.40
N THR A 164 -1.85 -7.47 -6.10
CA THR A 164 -2.78 -7.30 -7.24
C THR A 164 -4.09 -6.70 -6.79
N TYR A 165 -4.64 -7.21 -5.68
CA TYR A 165 -5.89 -6.74 -5.11
C TYR A 165 -5.86 -5.23 -4.83
N VAL A 166 -4.82 -4.72 -4.15
CA VAL A 166 -4.70 -3.30 -3.82
C VAL A 166 -4.61 -2.42 -5.07
N ILE A 167 -3.85 -2.84 -6.09
CA ILE A 167 -3.78 -2.11 -7.36
C ILE A 167 -5.17 -2.04 -8.01
N LEU A 168 -5.86 -3.18 -8.10
CA LEU A 168 -7.18 -3.26 -8.70
C LEU A 168 -8.18 -2.37 -7.96
N GLN A 169 -8.21 -2.39 -6.63
CA GLN A 169 -9.13 -1.55 -5.87
C GLN A 169 -8.87 -0.06 -6.05
N LEU A 170 -7.61 0.35 -6.19
CA LEU A 170 -7.28 1.76 -6.49
C LEU A 170 -7.72 2.15 -7.91
N THR A 171 -7.50 1.28 -8.90
CA THR A 171 -7.73 1.58 -10.32
C THR A 171 -9.09 1.15 -10.86
N HIS A 172 -9.95 0.58 -10.02
CA HIS A 172 -11.31 0.23 -10.40
C HIS A 172 -12.12 1.50 -10.68
N ASN A 173 -12.73 1.58 -11.87
CA ASN A 173 -13.70 2.62 -12.19
C ASN A 173 -15.09 2.13 -11.77
N ASN A 174 -15.86 2.97 -11.09
CA ASN A 174 -17.16 2.63 -10.48
C ASN A 174 -18.21 2.06 -11.47
N ASN A 175 -17.98 2.15 -12.78
CA ASN A 175 -18.92 1.69 -13.82
C ASN A 175 -19.16 0.16 -13.86
N GLU A 176 -18.26 -0.66 -13.30
CA GLU A 176 -18.46 -2.13 -13.27
C GLU A 176 -19.17 -2.65 -12.00
N PHE A 177 -19.22 -1.87 -10.92
CA PHE A 177 -19.89 -2.30 -9.68
C PHE A 177 -21.43 -2.27 -9.81
N VAL A 178 -21.94 -1.30 -10.58
CA VAL A 178 -23.38 -1.07 -10.81
C VAL A 178 -24.04 -2.23 -11.57
N ALA A 179 -23.28 -3.06 -12.30
CA ALA A 179 -23.82 -4.23 -13.00
C ALA A 179 -24.16 -5.42 -12.08
N SER A 180 -23.65 -5.43 -10.83
CA SER A 180 -23.80 -6.59 -9.92
C SER A 180 -24.65 -6.34 -8.67
N SER A 181 -25.01 -5.09 -8.37
CA SER A 181 -25.84 -4.75 -7.20
C SER A 181 -27.15 -4.07 -7.61
N ASN A 182 -28.12 -4.85 -8.09
CA ASN A 182 -29.51 -4.44 -8.08
C ASN A 182 -30.05 -4.52 -6.64
N LEU A 183 -29.80 -3.50 -5.81
CA LEU A 183 -30.57 -3.27 -4.59
C LEU A 183 -30.41 -1.83 -4.07
N GLY A 184 -31.44 -1.02 -4.31
CA GLY A 184 -32.00 -0.03 -3.39
C GLY A 184 -31.09 1.05 -2.77
N ASN A 185 -31.08 2.23 -3.41
CA ASN A 185 -31.26 3.55 -2.80
C ASN A 185 -30.45 3.93 -1.53
N GLU A 186 -29.15 4.22 -1.68
CA GLU A 186 -28.33 5.02 -0.73
C GLU A 186 -27.16 5.74 -1.45
N ASN A 187 -27.46 6.67 -2.38
CA ASN A 187 -26.43 7.13 -3.33
C ASN A 187 -25.36 8.09 -2.76
N CYS A 188 -25.62 8.84 -1.68
CA CYS A 188 -24.63 9.84 -1.19
C CYS A 188 -23.63 9.28 -0.16
N THR A 189 -24.03 8.33 0.68
CA THR A 189 -23.15 7.68 1.67
C THR A 189 -22.26 6.61 1.04
N SER A 190 -22.74 5.95 -0.02
CA SER A 190 -21.99 4.92 -0.74
C SER A 190 -20.79 5.50 -1.49
N GLU A 191 -20.95 6.59 -2.25
CA GLU A 191 -19.86 7.17 -3.06
C GLU A 191 -18.70 7.71 -2.21
N ALA A 192 -18.99 8.40 -1.10
CA ALA A 192 -17.97 8.92 -0.20
C ALA A 192 -17.17 7.79 0.48
N SER A 193 -17.83 6.68 0.83
CA SER A 193 -17.20 5.49 1.40
C SER A 193 -16.32 4.73 0.40
N VAL A 194 -16.73 4.69 -0.87
CA VAL A 194 -15.93 4.11 -1.96
C VAL A 194 -14.69 4.96 -2.22
N LEU A 195 -14.83 6.28 -2.21
CA LEU A 195 -13.70 7.20 -2.38
C LEU A 195 -12.68 7.06 -1.24
N SER A 196 -13.12 7.08 0.03
CA SER A 196 -12.22 6.94 1.17
C SER A 196 -11.47 5.60 1.14
N PHE A 197 -12.16 4.51 0.79
CA PHE A 197 -11.55 3.19 0.63
C PHE A 197 -10.46 3.17 -0.45
N ARG A 198 -10.72 3.77 -1.62
CA ARG A 198 -9.72 3.89 -2.70
C ARG A 198 -8.52 4.74 -2.27
N LEU A 199 -8.73 5.82 -1.51
CA LEU A 199 -7.65 6.60 -0.92
C LEU A 199 -6.81 5.78 0.08
N CYS A 200 -7.43 4.87 0.85
CA CYS A 200 -6.68 3.91 1.67
C CYS A 200 -5.78 3.01 0.82
N MET A 201 -6.22 2.54 -0.35
CA MET A 201 -5.39 1.72 -1.25
C MET A 201 -4.17 2.49 -1.77
N ALA A 202 -4.33 3.78 -2.10
CA ALA A 202 -3.20 4.64 -2.44
C ALA A 202 -2.20 4.74 -1.26
N ASN A 203 -2.71 4.94 -0.04
CA ASN A 203 -1.86 5.00 1.16
C ASN A 203 -1.16 3.66 1.46
N VAL A 204 -1.78 2.52 1.13
CA VAL A 204 -1.13 1.19 1.20
C VAL A 204 0.08 1.15 0.27
N LEU A 205 -0.05 1.61 -0.97
CA LEU A 205 1.07 1.63 -1.92
C LEU A 205 2.17 2.62 -1.49
N ILE A 206 1.81 3.77 -0.92
CA ILE A 206 2.78 4.73 -0.35
C ILE A 206 3.55 4.09 0.82
N SER A 207 2.84 3.46 1.77
CA SER A 207 3.48 2.78 2.92
C SER A 207 4.34 1.60 2.46
N ALA A 208 3.94 0.88 1.41
CA ALA A 208 4.73 -0.19 0.82
C ALA A 208 6.04 0.34 0.18
N CYS A 209 6.00 1.45 -0.57
CA CYS A 209 7.19 2.10 -1.11
C CYS A 209 8.23 2.42 -0.02
N GLN A 210 7.79 2.86 1.15
CA GLN A 210 8.65 3.22 2.28
C GLN A 210 9.33 2.01 2.93
N LYS A 211 8.65 0.87 2.97
CA LYS A 211 9.06 -0.31 3.74
C LYS A 211 9.74 -1.39 2.90
N ILE A 212 9.60 -1.33 1.57
CA ILE A 212 10.08 -2.39 0.69
C ILE A 212 11.60 -2.53 0.73
N SER A 213 12.07 -3.77 0.83
CA SER A 213 13.49 -4.10 0.72
C SER A 213 14.00 -3.86 -0.70
N ASN A 214 15.33 -3.82 -0.86
CA ASN A 214 15.94 -3.55 -2.17
C ASN A 214 15.54 -4.56 -3.25
N SER A 215 15.32 -5.82 -2.87
CA SER A 215 14.96 -6.88 -3.82
C SER A 215 13.53 -6.65 -4.34
N GLY A 216 12.57 -6.33 -3.45
CA GLY A 216 11.18 -6.05 -3.82
C GLY A 216 10.96 -4.80 -4.70
N LYS A 217 11.90 -3.83 -4.74
CA LYS A 217 11.72 -2.56 -5.47
C LYS A 217 11.41 -2.75 -6.95
N LYS A 218 12.15 -3.62 -7.63
CA LYS A 218 11.99 -3.86 -9.08
C LYS A 218 10.63 -4.48 -9.43
N PRO A 219 10.19 -5.58 -8.80
CA PRO A 219 8.87 -6.13 -9.06
C PRO A 219 7.74 -5.18 -8.65
N PHE A 220 7.90 -4.38 -7.59
CA PHE A 220 6.94 -3.33 -7.25
C PHE A 220 6.79 -2.30 -8.39
N ALA A 221 7.90 -1.69 -8.80
CA ALA A 221 7.92 -0.68 -9.86
C ALA A 221 7.31 -1.21 -11.17
N LYS A 222 7.66 -2.44 -11.55
CA LYS A 222 7.17 -3.09 -12.76
C LYS A 222 5.66 -3.26 -12.79
N LYS A 223 5.03 -3.45 -11.62
CA LYS A 223 3.58 -3.69 -11.54
C LYS A 223 2.79 -2.42 -11.29
N VAL A 224 3.28 -1.52 -10.42
CA VAL A 224 2.57 -0.30 -10.05
C VAL A 224 2.70 0.79 -11.11
N LEU A 225 3.93 1.10 -11.55
CA LEU A 225 4.17 2.33 -12.31
C LEU A 225 3.43 2.36 -13.65
N PRO A 226 3.49 1.34 -14.53
CA PRO A 226 2.75 1.37 -15.79
C PRO A 226 1.24 1.53 -15.59
N CYS A 227 0.70 0.83 -14.59
CA CYS A 227 -0.73 0.85 -14.29
C CYS A 227 -1.19 2.24 -13.84
N LEU A 228 -0.47 2.85 -12.91
CA LEU A 228 -0.83 4.16 -12.35
C LEU A 228 -0.55 5.32 -13.31
N ILE A 229 0.55 5.26 -14.09
CA ILE A 229 0.86 6.25 -15.14
C ILE A 229 -0.25 6.29 -16.18
N HIS A 230 -0.79 5.13 -16.57
CA HIS A 230 -1.92 5.07 -17.48
C HIS A 230 -3.21 5.57 -16.81
N PHE A 231 -3.52 5.04 -15.62
CA PHE A 231 -4.81 5.27 -14.97
C PHE A 231 -5.03 6.72 -14.55
N VAL A 232 -3.98 7.45 -14.12
CA VAL A 232 -4.10 8.87 -13.72
C VAL A 232 -4.65 9.76 -14.84
N GLY A 233 -4.43 9.37 -16.10
CA GLY A 233 -4.92 10.10 -17.27
C GLY A 233 -6.42 9.93 -17.54
N VAL A 234 -7.04 8.87 -16.99
CA VAL A 234 -8.45 8.51 -17.23
C VAL A 234 -9.32 8.55 -15.97
N ALA A 235 -8.70 8.69 -14.79
CA ALA A 235 -9.42 8.77 -13.52
C ALA A 235 -10.31 10.03 -13.46
N VAL A 236 -11.57 9.85 -13.08
CA VAL A 236 -12.60 10.91 -13.07
C VAL A 236 -12.46 11.80 -11.84
N GLU A 237 -12.23 11.22 -10.66
CA GLU A 237 -12.17 11.95 -9.40
C GLU A 237 -10.81 12.64 -9.20
N SER A 238 -10.84 13.93 -8.83
CA SER A 238 -9.62 14.73 -8.60
C SER A 238 -8.80 14.18 -7.44
N GLU A 239 -9.48 13.76 -6.37
CA GLU A 239 -8.89 13.18 -5.18
C GLU A 239 -8.10 11.92 -5.49
N ILE A 240 -8.61 11.07 -6.39
CA ILE A 240 -7.92 9.87 -6.84
C ILE A 240 -6.71 10.22 -7.68
N ARG A 241 -6.81 11.19 -8.60
CA ARG A 241 -5.64 11.67 -9.37
C ARG A 241 -4.54 12.19 -8.44
N VAL A 242 -4.91 12.98 -7.43
CA VAL A 242 -3.97 13.46 -6.40
C VAL A 242 -3.32 12.29 -5.65
N ALA A 243 -4.11 11.31 -5.19
CA ALA A 243 -3.59 10.15 -4.48
C ALA A 243 -2.60 9.36 -5.36
N ILE A 244 -2.92 9.15 -6.64
CA ILE A 244 -2.03 8.47 -7.58
C ILE A 244 -0.73 9.24 -7.76
N LEU A 245 -0.79 10.57 -7.96
CA LEU A 245 0.40 11.41 -8.04
C LEU A 245 1.28 11.30 -6.79
N GLN A 246 0.67 11.16 -5.61
CA GLN A 246 1.39 10.92 -4.34
C GLN A 246 2.04 9.54 -4.30
N VAL A 247 1.38 8.49 -4.81
CA VAL A 247 1.99 7.16 -4.97
C VAL A 247 3.19 7.23 -5.91
N LEU A 248 3.05 7.88 -7.06
CA LEU A 248 4.13 8.05 -8.04
C LEU A 248 5.30 8.84 -7.44
N PHE A 249 5.03 9.91 -6.70
CA PHE A 249 6.04 10.66 -5.95
C PHE A 249 6.79 9.75 -4.96
N SER A 250 6.06 9.00 -4.15
CA SER A 250 6.65 8.07 -3.18
C SER A 250 7.50 7.00 -3.86
N ALA A 251 7.05 6.49 -5.02
CA ALA A 251 7.80 5.53 -5.80
C ALA A 251 9.11 6.11 -6.34
N VAL A 252 9.11 7.32 -6.89
CA VAL A 252 10.35 7.99 -7.34
C VAL A 252 11.30 8.17 -6.16
N TYR A 253 10.80 8.64 -5.02
CA TYR A 253 11.62 8.92 -3.85
C TYR A 253 12.25 7.67 -3.22
N HIS A 254 11.49 6.57 -3.06
CA HIS A 254 11.95 5.39 -2.34
C HIS A 254 12.53 4.27 -3.23
N LEU A 255 12.08 4.16 -4.48
CA LEU A 255 12.57 3.11 -5.40
C LEU A 255 13.86 3.51 -6.13
N LYS A 256 14.23 4.80 -6.10
CA LYS A 256 15.49 5.33 -6.65
C LYS A 256 15.66 4.96 -8.13
N THR A 257 16.85 4.56 -8.57
CA THR A 257 17.17 4.19 -9.96
C THR A 257 16.26 3.12 -10.57
N VAL A 258 15.50 2.36 -9.79
CA VAL A 258 14.54 1.38 -10.31
C VAL A 258 13.44 2.05 -11.16
N VAL A 259 13.15 3.34 -10.93
CA VAL A 259 12.14 4.06 -11.73
C VAL A 259 12.65 4.51 -13.11
N LEU A 260 13.93 4.33 -13.42
CA LEU A 260 14.56 4.78 -14.66
C LEU A 260 13.77 4.42 -15.94
N PRO A 261 13.20 3.20 -16.10
CA PRO A 261 12.44 2.86 -17.30
C PRO A 261 11.15 3.68 -17.50
N TYR A 262 10.68 4.37 -16.46
CA TYR A 262 9.40 5.09 -16.43
C TYR A 262 9.57 6.59 -16.24
N SER A 263 10.80 7.08 -16.06
CA SER A 263 11.11 8.47 -15.68
C SER A 263 10.54 9.50 -16.65
N SER A 264 10.60 9.25 -17.95
CA SER A 264 10.05 10.14 -18.99
C SER A 264 8.53 10.24 -18.88
N ASP A 265 7.83 9.13 -18.68
CA ASP A 265 6.38 9.13 -18.56
C ASP A 265 5.92 9.72 -17.23
N LEU A 266 6.68 9.51 -16.15
CA LEU A 266 6.47 10.18 -14.87
C LEU A 266 6.60 11.70 -14.99
N LEU A 267 7.58 12.20 -15.76
CA LEU A 267 7.72 13.63 -16.04
C LEU A 267 6.51 14.15 -16.83
N LYS A 268 6.05 13.43 -17.87
CA LYS A 268 4.85 13.82 -18.63
C LYS A 268 3.61 13.90 -17.74
N VAL A 269 3.41 12.92 -16.86
CA VAL A 269 2.31 12.92 -15.89
C VAL A 269 2.39 14.15 -14.97
N SER A 270 3.59 14.47 -14.46
CA SER A 270 3.84 15.65 -13.65
C SER A 270 3.51 16.95 -14.39
N LEU A 271 3.97 17.09 -15.64
CA LEU A 271 3.71 18.27 -16.48
C LEU A 271 2.23 18.46 -16.81
N LYS A 272 1.54 17.35 -17.11
CA LYS A 272 0.10 17.36 -17.35
C LYS A 272 -0.66 17.82 -16.11
N ALA A 273 -0.34 17.26 -14.95
CA ALA A 273 -0.95 17.67 -13.69
C ALA A 273 -0.71 19.15 -13.36
N LEU A 274 0.49 19.67 -13.62
CA LEU A 274 0.84 21.09 -13.44
C LEU A 274 0.07 22.03 -14.38
N THR A 275 -0.25 21.58 -15.60
CA THR A 275 -0.89 22.41 -16.63
C THR A 275 -2.41 22.37 -16.56
N GLU A 276 -2.98 21.19 -16.34
CA GLU A 276 -4.42 20.92 -16.50
C GLU A 276 -5.14 20.61 -15.19
N GLY A 277 -4.37 20.34 -14.11
CA GLY A 277 -4.93 19.83 -12.87
C GLY A 277 -5.59 20.88 -11.98
N SER A 278 -6.38 20.40 -11.02
CA SER A 278 -6.83 21.22 -9.88
C SER A 278 -5.65 21.75 -9.07
N GLU A 279 -5.86 22.72 -8.16
CA GLU A 279 -4.79 23.24 -7.30
C GLU A 279 -4.03 22.12 -6.56
N LYS A 280 -4.75 21.12 -6.02
CA LYS A 280 -4.16 19.98 -5.33
C LYS A 280 -3.38 19.06 -6.29
N GLU A 281 -3.89 18.85 -7.51
CA GLU A 281 -3.20 18.06 -8.53
C GLU A 281 -1.93 18.76 -9.01
N ARG A 282 -1.97 20.07 -9.24
CA ARG A 282 -0.81 20.87 -9.62
C ARG A 282 0.27 20.82 -8.54
N MET A 283 -0.11 20.94 -7.26
CA MET A 283 0.82 20.80 -6.15
C MET A 283 1.42 19.38 -6.08
N ALA A 284 0.63 18.33 -6.29
CA ALA A 284 1.13 16.96 -6.34
C ALA A 284 2.06 16.72 -7.54
N GLY A 285 1.73 17.29 -8.71
CA GLY A 285 2.55 17.30 -9.91
C GLY A 285 3.89 17.99 -9.69
N ALA A 286 3.89 19.16 -9.02
CA ALA A 286 5.10 19.87 -8.63
C ALA A 286 6.00 19.00 -7.72
N LYS A 287 5.44 18.35 -6.71
CA LYS A 287 6.18 17.45 -5.81
C LYS A 287 6.79 16.26 -6.56
N LEU A 288 6.04 15.66 -7.49
CA LEU A 288 6.56 14.60 -8.35
C LEU A 288 7.76 15.09 -9.18
N MET A 289 7.67 16.29 -9.76
CA MET A 289 8.78 16.91 -10.50
C MET A 289 10.00 17.12 -9.63
N VAL A 290 9.83 17.68 -8.42
CA VAL A 290 10.91 17.86 -7.44
C VAL A 290 11.61 16.52 -7.19
N SER A 291 10.84 15.45 -6.96
CA SER A 291 11.43 14.13 -6.69
C SER A 291 12.20 13.57 -7.88
N LEU A 292 11.72 13.79 -9.11
CA LEU A 292 12.41 13.36 -10.33
C LEU A 292 13.72 14.12 -10.53
N MET A 293 13.72 15.43 -10.28
CA MET A 293 14.92 16.27 -10.38
C MET A 293 15.93 15.98 -9.27
N ALA A 294 15.47 15.61 -8.08
CA ALA A 294 16.30 15.21 -6.96
C ALA A 294 16.76 13.74 -7.02
N SER A 295 16.41 13.00 -8.08
CA SER A 295 16.79 11.60 -8.25
C SER A 295 18.26 11.43 -8.65
N GLU A 296 18.73 10.19 -8.57
CA GLU A 296 20.09 9.79 -9.00
C GLU A 296 20.36 10.18 -10.47
N GLU A 297 21.63 10.44 -10.78
CA GLU A 297 22.09 10.96 -12.08
C GLU A 297 21.50 10.25 -13.32
N PRO A 298 21.36 8.90 -13.36
CA PRO A 298 20.78 8.23 -14.52
C PRO A 298 19.32 8.65 -14.78
N VAL A 299 18.53 8.82 -13.72
CA VAL A 299 17.13 9.26 -13.81
C VAL A 299 17.09 10.70 -14.28
N MET A 300 17.90 11.58 -13.70
CA MET A 300 17.99 12.98 -14.11
C MET A 300 18.40 13.13 -15.58
N LYS A 301 19.41 12.39 -16.04
CA LYS A 301 19.83 12.38 -17.46
C LYS A 301 18.71 11.96 -18.39
N SER A 302 17.95 10.93 -18.02
CA SER A 302 16.85 10.41 -18.85
C SER A 302 15.69 11.39 -19.06
N ILE A 303 15.52 12.37 -18.16
CA ILE A 303 14.45 13.38 -18.25
C ILE A 303 14.93 14.74 -18.74
N SER A 304 16.25 14.93 -18.93
CA SER A 304 16.89 16.21 -19.27
C SER A 304 16.24 16.95 -20.44
N TRP A 305 15.83 16.24 -21.50
CA TRP A 305 15.15 16.86 -22.64
C TRP A 305 13.77 17.42 -22.26
N GLY A 306 12.99 16.65 -21.49
CA GLY A 306 11.67 17.09 -21.01
C GLY A 306 11.75 18.23 -20.00
N LEU A 307 12.89 18.42 -19.34
CA LEU A 307 13.10 19.55 -18.44
C LEU A 307 13.10 20.90 -19.17
N LEU A 308 13.39 20.94 -20.47
CA LEU A 308 13.25 22.17 -21.26
C LEU A 308 11.80 22.63 -21.35
N GLU A 309 10.87 21.69 -21.56
CA GLU A 309 9.43 21.95 -21.51
C GLU A 309 8.98 22.28 -20.09
N ALA A 310 9.49 21.56 -19.09
CA ALA A 310 9.18 21.86 -17.69
C ALA A 310 9.51 23.29 -17.30
N ARG A 311 10.63 23.83 -17.79
CA ARG A 311 11.04 25.21 -17.52
C ARG A 311 9.99 26.24 -17.97
N THR A 312 9.38 26.06 -19.14
CA THR A 312 8.37 26.99 -19.65
C THR A 312 7.09 26.93 -18.81
N VAL A 313 6.65 25.71 -18.46
CA VAL A 313 5.48 25.47 -17.60
C VAL A 313 5.69 26.09 -16.21
N LEU A 314 6.84 25.82 -15.56
CA LEU A 314 7.16 26.34 -14.24
C LEU A 314 7.25 27.87 -14.23
N SER A 315 7.83 28.48 -15.27
CA SER A 315 7.94 29.94 -15.39
C SER A 315 6.55 30.59 -15.44
N ARG A 316 5.65 30.06 -16.29
CA ARG A 316 4.26 30.53 -16.38
C ARG A 316 3.55 30.45 -15.03
N ILE A 317 3.65 29.30 -14.34
CA ILE A 317 3.01 29.08 -13.04
C ILE A 317 3.57 30.05 -12.00
N SER A 318 4.89 30.19 -11.89
CA SER A 318 5.54 31.07 -10.90
C SER A 318 5.09 32.54 -10.99
N LEU A 319 4.73 33.01 -12.19
CA LEU A 319 4.30 34.39 -12.44
C LEU A 319 2.81 34.61 -12.22
N SER A 320 1.97 33.65 -12.61
CA SER A 320 0.54 33.88 -12.84
C SER A 320 -0.40 32.96 -12.08
N ASP A 321 0.11 31.95 -11.36
CA ASP A 321 -0.74 31.00 -10.66
C ASP A 321 -1.45 31.64 -9.44
N PRO A 322 -2.74 31.36 -9.23
CA PRO A 322 -3.47 31.89 -8.07
C PRO A 322 -2.93 31.39 -6.72
N SER A 323 -2.33 30.19 -6.66
CA SER A 323 -1.82 29.62 -5.41
C SER A 323 -0.42 30.19 -5.08
N PRO A 324 -0.25 30.96 -3.99
CA PRO A 324 1.06 31.49 -3.61
C PRO A 324 2.06 30.37 -3.24
N GLU A 325 1.59 29.29 -2.63
CA GLU A 325 2.42 28.13 -2.29
C GLU A 325 2.96 27.46 -3.55
N LEU A 326 2.10 27.25 -4.56
CA LEU A 326 2.52 26.65 -5.82
C LEU A 326 3.51 27.55 -6.57
N ARG A 327 3.29 28.86 -6.58
CA ARG A 327 4.24 29.82 -7.16
C ARG A 327 5.62 29.71 -6.51
N GLN A 328 5.66 29.65 -5.18
CA GLN A 328 6.92 29.53 -4.44
C GLN A 328 7.66 28.22 -4.76
N VAL A 329 6.95 27.10 -4.82
CA VAL A 329 7.54 25.80 -5.18
C VAL A 329 8.11 25.84 -6.60
N CYS A 330 7.35 26.37 -7.56
CA CYS A 330 7.79 26.46 -8.96
C CYS A 330 8.98 27.40 -9.14
N GLN A 331 9.02 28.50 -8.39
CA GLN A 331 10.17 29.41 -8.39
C GLN A 331 11.44 28.73 -7.87
N LYS A 332 11.35 27.96 -6.79
CA LYS A 332 12.49 27.18 -6.27
C LYS A 332 12.97 26.14 -7.28
N LEU A 333 12.04 25.44 -7.93
CA LEU A 333 12.36 24.49 -9.00
C LEU A 333 13.12 25.15 -10.16
N LEU A 334 12.65 26.31 -10.62
CA LEU A 334 13.33 27.06 -11.68
C LEU A 334 14.77 27.42 -11.31
N VAL A 335 14.99 27.90 -10.08
CA VAL A 335 16.33 28.21 -9.57
C VAL A 335 17.23 26.98 -9.65
N CYS A 336 16.74 25.80 -9.23
CA CYS A 336 17.50 24.55 -9.31
C CYS A 336 17.86 24.14 -10.75
N MET A 337 17.06 24.53 -11.74
CA MET A 337 17.33 24.20 -13.16
C MET A 337 18.29 25.17 -13.83
N THR A 338 18.42 26.39 -13.31
CA THR A 338 19.23 27.46 -13.90
C THR A 338 20.53 27.72 -13.15
N SER A 339 20.67 27.19 -11.93
CA SER A 339 21.91 27.30 -11.15
C SER A 339 22.99 26.42 -11.80
N PRO A 340 24.21 26.95 -12.03
CA PRO A 340 25.31 26.21 -12.64
C PRO A 340 25.79 25.02 -11.81
#